data_AF-A0A495X973-F1
#
_entry.id   AF-A0A495X973-F1
#
_cell.length_a   1.000
_cell.length_b   1.000
_cell.length_c   1.000
_cell.angle_alpha   90.00
_cell.angle_beta   90.00
_cell.angle_gamma   90.00
#
_symmetry.space_group_name_H-M   'P 1'
#
loop_
_entity.id
_entity.type
_entity.pdbx_description
1 polymer ?
#
loop_
_entity_poly.entity_id
_entity_poly.type
_entity_poly.pdbx_seq_one_letter_code
_entity_poly.pdbx_strand_id
1 'polypeptide(L)'
;MSSSAEVLPALSRETLRTLQRASGDLAASSVAAMEEQLPWFRRMPAEQRAGVLLLIQNGVAGFVSWLHDPQQAIRLTAEAFRAAPKDISRWVSLRQTVELVRIALELFEQQLPKLARDEAERALLTEGVLRYGREIAFSAATSYAAAAEARGAWDARLEALVVDGIVRGDAEESLLSRATALGWDPAAEATVLVGNPPSDDPPAVVFEVRSRAARISRPVLLSVQGSRLVVVLGGETDSGDALVRLSDAFGPGPVVAGPTVSSLADAHRSAGDALSGLRAVVGWPAAPRPVRSLDLLPERALAGDPEAEWQLVDRIARPLEDAGGSLLETVDAFLEVGGVLEACARKLFVHPNTVRYRLRRATELTGRNANDPRDALVLRVALSVGRLARARGLW
;
A
#
# COMPACT_ATOMS: atom_id res chain seq x y z
N MET A 1 -4.86 -15.95 34.96
CA MET A 1 -5.67 -16.80 35.86
C MET A 1 -5.92 -18.12 35.15
N SER A 2 -5.21 -19.16 35.58
CA SER A 2 -5.24 -20.50 34.96
C SER A 2 -6.62 -21.12 35.11
N SER A 3 -7.30 -21.34 33.98
CA SER A 3 -8.49 -22.20 33.92
C SER A 3 -8.01 -23.64 34.00
N SER A 4 -8.41 -24.31 35.08
CA SER A 4 -8.17 -25.72 35.36
C SER A 4 -8.66 -26.58 34.20
N ALA A 5 -7.75 -27.32 33.56
CA ALA A 5 -8.08 -28.32 32.57
C ALA A 5 -8.81 -29.49 33.27
N GLU A 6 -10.14 -29.46 33.26
CA GLU A 6 -10.96 -30.63 33.58
C GLU A 6 -10.63 -31.73 32.57
N VAL A 7 -9.99 -32.79 33.07
CA VAL A 7 -9.76 -34.02 32.33
C VAL A 7 -11.14 -34.63 32.06
N LEU A 8 -11.56 -34.64 30.79
CA LEU A 8 -12.80 -35.29 30.37
C LEU A 8 -12.78 -36.75 30.88
N PRO A 9 -13.83 -37.25 31.55
CA PRO A 9 -13.89 -38.65 31.95
C PRO A 9 -13.68 -39.56 30.73
N ALA A 10 -12.86 -40.60 30.90
CA ALA A 10 -12.42 -41.43 29.79
C ALA A 10 -13.56 -42.27 29.21
N LEU A 11 -13.81 -42.12 27.90
CA LEU A 11 -14.70 -42.99 27.13
C LEU A 11 -14.26 -44.45 27.23
N SER A 12 -15.21 -45.39 27.18
CA SER A 12 -14.88 -46.79 27.15
C SER A 12 -14.10 -47.18 25.88
N ARG A 13 -13.23 -48.20 26.01
CA ARG A 13 -12.49 -48.76 24.86
C ARG A 13 -13.41 -49.32 23.77
N GLU A 14 -14.62 -49.74 24.16
CA GLU A 14 -15.63 -50.22 23.22
C GLU A 14 -16.15 -49.09 22.36
N THR A 15 -16.57 -47.97 22.96
CA THR A 15 -17.04 -46.77 22.27
C THR A 15 -15.97 -46.19 21.36
N LEU A 16 -14.71 -46.14 21.81
CA LEU A 16 -13.58 -45.70 20.98
C LEU A 16 -13.38 -46.58 19.73
N ARG A 17 -13.48 -47.90 19.87
CA ARG A 17 -13.40 -48.83 18.72
C ARG A 17 -14.59 -48.66 17.77
N THR A 18 -15.78 -48.41 18.31
CA THR A 18 -16.99 -48.15 17.51
C THR A 18 -16.84 -46.86 16.70
N LEU A 19 -16.35 -45.78 17.31
CA LEU A 19 -16.05 -44.52 16.62
C LEU A 19 -15.03 -44.71 15.50
N GLN A 20 -13.97 -45.47 15.76
CA GLN A 20 -12.91 -45.72 14.79
C GLN A 20 -13.42 -46.54 13.58
N ARG A 21 -14.32 -47.51 13.81
CA ARG A 21 -14.98 -48.28 12.74
C ARG A 21 -15.99 -47.44 11.96
N ALA A 22 -16.73 -46.56 12.63
CA ALA A 22 -17.72 -45.69 12.01
C ALA A 22 -17.10 -44.56 11.16
N SER A 23 -15.79 -44.31 11.28
CA SER A 23 -15.10 -43.23 10.58
C SER A 23 -15.27 -43.25 9.06
N GLY A 24 -15.26 -44.43 8.45
CA GLY A 24 -15.44 -44.58 6.99
C GLY A 24 -16.85 -44.18 6.54
N ASP A 25 -17.86 -44.71 7.24
CA ASP A 25 -19.27 -44.47 6.94
C ASP A 25 -19.68 -43.02 7.22
N LEU A 26 -19.14 -42.42 8.29
CA LEU A 26 -19.34 -41.00 8.60
C LEU A 26 -18.78 -40.11 7.49
N ALA A 27 -17.55 -40.39 7.02
CA ALA A 27 -16.94 -39.61 5.97
C ALA A 27 -17.70 -39.75 4.63
N ALA A 28 -18.13 -40.96 4.28
CA ALA A 28 -18.95 -41.20 3.09
C ALA A 28 -20.29 -40.46 3.18
N SER A 29 -20.94 -40.48 4.36
CA SER A 29 -22.20 -39.78 4.61
C SER A 29 -22.03 -38.26 4.53
N SER A 30 -20.93 -37.71 5.03
CA SER A 30 -20.62 -36.28 4.89
C SER A 30 -20.45 -35.88 3.43
N VAL A 31 -19.74 -36.67 2.62
CA VAL A 31 -19.57 -36.40 1.18
C VAL A 31 -20.90 -36.48 0.45
N ALA A 32 -21.74 -37.48 0.75
CA ALA A 32 -23.08 -37.60 0.16
C ALA A 32 -23.95 -36.37 0.49
N ALA A 33 -23.93 -35.91 1.74
CA ALA A 33 -24.63 -34.70 2.16
C ALA A 33 -24.10 -33.45 1.44
N MET A 34 -22.79 -33.34 1.23
CA MET A 34 -22.18 -32.26 0.44
C MET A 34 -22.62 -32.29 -1.02
N GLU A 35 -22.69 -33.47 -1.66
CA GLU A 35 -23.18 -33.61 -3.04
C GLU A 35 -24.66 -33.26 -3.21
N GLU A 36 -25.45 -33.53 -2.19
CA GLU A 36 -26.87 -33.19 -2.16
C GLU A 36 -27.07 -31.67 -2.01
N GLN A 37 -26.37 -31.05 -1.05
CA GLN A 37 -26.61 -29.68 -0.62
C GLN A 37 -25.81 -28.62 -1.40
N LEU A 38 -24.65 -28.98 -1.97
CA LEU A 38 -23.74 -28.03 -2.62
C LEU A 38 -23.66 -28.28 -4.14
N PRO A 39 -24.34 -27.47 -4.98
CA PRO A 39 -24.34 -27.65 -6.43
C PRO A 39 -22.95 -27.56 -7.07
N TRP A 40 -22.04 -26.78 -6.48
CA TRP A 40 -20.67 -26.64 -6.96
C TRP A 40 -19.83 -27.89 -6.65
N PHE A 41 -20.07 -28.54 -5.50
CA PHE A 41 -19.36 -29.74 -5.09
C PHE A 41 -19.69 -30.91 -6.02
N ARG A 42 -20.96 -31.04 -6.42
CA ARG A 42 -21.41 -32.04 -7.41
C ARG A 42 -20.72 -31.92 -8.76
N ARG A 43 -20.31 -30.70 -9.16
CA ARG A 43 -19.61 -30.44 -10.43
C ARG A 43 -18.11 -30.66 -10.34
N MET A 44 -17.57 -30.94 -9.15
CA MET A 44 -16.14 -31.16 -8.99
C MET A 44 -15.69 -32.49 -9.61
N PRO A 45 -14.50 -32.52 -10.25
CA PRO A 45 -13.85 -33.75 -10.67
C PRO A 45 -13.78 -34.80 -9.55
N ALA A 46 -13.93 -36.07 -9.90
CA ALA A 46 -13.94 -37.17 -8.94
C ALA A 46 -12.67 -37.22 -8.08
N GLU A 47 -11.51 -36.88 -8.65
CA GLU A 47 -10.23 -36.77 -7.94
C GLU A 47 -10.28 -35.73 -6.80
N GLN A 48 -10.86 -34.56 -7.07
CA GLN A 48 -10.97 -33.51 -6.05
C GLN A 48 -11.97 -33.87 -4.94
N ARG A 49 -13.08 -34.54 -5.30
CA ARG A 49 -14.04 -35.07 -4.32
C ARG A 49 -13.41 -36.16 -3.45
N ALA A 50 -12.58 -37.03 -4.01
CA ALA A 50 -11.81 -38.02 -3.25
C ALA A 50 -10.83 -37.36 -2.27
N GLY A 51 -10.21 -36.24 -2.65
CA GLY A 51 -9.39 -35.43 -1.76
C GLY A 51 -10.18 -34.88 -0.55
N VAL A 52 -11.42 -34.44 -0.76
CA VAL A 52 -12.30 -33.99 0.33
C VAL A 52 -12.73 -35.15 1.23
N LEU A 53 -13.04 -36.31 0.67
CA LEU A 53 -13.33 -37.52 1.45
C LEU A 53 -12.19 -37.89 2.41
N LEU A 54 -10.95 -37.88 1.92
CA LEU A 54 -9.75 -38.15 2.72
C LEU A 54 -9.58 -37.15 3.87
N LEU A 55 -9.88 -35.87 3.64
CA LEU A 55 -9.85 -34.85 4.70
C LEU A 55 -10.87 -35.13 5.80
N ILE A 56 -12.08 -35.53 5.43
CA ILE A 56 -13.14 -35.83 6.41
C ILE A 56 -12.77 -37.08 7.21
N GLN A 57 -12.21 -38.12 6.56
CA GLN A 57 -11.70 -39.31 7.25
C GLN A 57 -10.59 -38.96 8.25
N ASN A 58 -9.64 -38.11 7.84
CA ASN A 58 -8.59 -37.61 8.73
C ASN A 58 -9.15 -36.78 9.88
N GLY A 59 -10.22 -36.00 9.64
CA GLY A 59 -10.94 -35.26 10.68
C GLY A 59 -11.57 -36.18 11.73
N VAL A 60 -12.24 -37.26 11.32
CA VAL A 60 -12.82 -38.22 12.28
C VAL A 60 -11.74 -38.99 13.04
N ALA A 61 -10.68 -39.42 12.36
CA ALA A 61 -9.53 -40.07 13.01
C ALA A 61 -8.84 -39.12 14.02
N GLY A 62 -8.71 -37.83 13.64
CA GLY A 62 -8.22 -36.77 14.49
C GLY A 62 -9.10 -36.54 15.73
N PHE A 63 -10.42 -36.61 15.60
CA PHE A 63 -11.34 -36.52 16.73
C PHE A 63 -11.15 -37.66 17.74
N VAL A 64 -10.96 -38.90 17.28
CA VAL A 64 -10.69 -40.05 18.17
C VAL A 64 -9.36 -39.88 18.93
N SER A 65 -8.34 -39.33 18.26
CA SER A 65 -7.06 -38.97 18.88
C SER A 65 -7.22 -37.83 19.89
N TRP A 66 -8.01 -36.82 19.57
CA TRP A 66 -8.29 -35.66 20.42
C TRP A 66 -9.00 -36.05 21.72
N LEU A 67 -9.91 -37.03 21.66
CA LEU A 67 -10.60 -37.58 22.83
C LEU A 67 -9.66 -38.28 23.82
N HIS A 68 -8.49 -38.75 23.38
CA HIS A 68 -7.48 -39.36 24.25
C HIS A 68 -6.57 -38.33 24.93
N ASP A 69 -6.19 -37.28 24.22
CA ASP A 69 -5.32 -36.22 24.73
C ASP A 69 -5.74 -34.83 24.20
N PRO A 70 -6.57 -34.10 24.98
CA PRO A 70 -7.02 -32.77 24.62
C PRO A 70 -5.90 -31.71 24.61
N GLN A 71 -4.73 -31.95 25.21
CA GLN A 71 -3.58 -31.02 25.17
C GLN A 71 -2.82 -31.13 23.84
N GLN A 72 -2.82 -32.31 23.21
CA GLN A 72 -2.29 -32.55 21.87
C GLN A 72 -3.13 -31.88 20.75
N ALA A 73 -4.39 -31.56 21.05
CA ALA A 73 -5.38 -30.97 20.17
C ALA A 73 -4.91 -29.74 19.39
N ILE A 74 -4.24 -28.81 20.06
CA ILE A 74 -3.83 -27.53 19.46
C ILE A 74 -2.75 -27.78 18.39
N ARG A 75 -1.92 -28.82 18.54
CA ARG A 75 -0.85 -29.16 17.60
C ARG A 75 -1.36 -29.97 16.41
N LEU A 76 -2.19 -30.97 16.65
CA LEU A 76 -2.72 -31.87 15.61
C LEU A 76 -3.71 -31.19 14.65
N THR A 77 -4.50 -30.21 15.12
CA THR A 77 -5.47 -29.50 14.26
C THR A 77 -4.78 -28.57 13.26
N ALA A 78 -3.70 -27.90 13.69
CA ALA A 78 -2.85 -27.11 12.83
C ALA A 78 -2.01 -27.95 11.86
N GLU A 79 -1.70 -29.21 12.22
CA GLU A 79 -0.97 -30.16 11.37
C GLU A 79 -1.90 -30.85 10.35
N ALA A 80 -3.12 -31.24 10.71
CA ALA A 80 -4.07 -31.88 9.79
C ALA A 80 -4.53 -30.95 8.65
N PHE A 81 -4.71 -29.64 8.91
CA PHE A 81 -4.96 -28.65 7.85
C PHE A 81 -3.69 -28.27 7.07
N ARG A 82 -2.49 -28.29 7.69
CA ARG A 82 -1.21 -28.13 6.97
C ARG A 82 -0.85 -29.34 6.10
N ALA A 83 -1.30 -30.52 6.50
CA ALA A 83 -1.16 -31.79 5.79
C ALA A 83 -2.28 -32.03 4.77
N ALA A 84 -3.32 -31.19 4.75
CA ALA A 84 -4.23 -31.13 3.63
C ALA A 84 -3.40 -30.94 2.35
N PRO A 85 -3.70 -31.65 1.25
CA PRO A 85 -2.98 -31.48 0.01
C PRO A 85 -2.91 -29.98 -0.31
N LYS A 86 -1.69 -29.45 -0.50
CA LYS A 86 -1.45 -28.04 -0.90
C LYS A 86 -2.27 -27.64 -2.14
N ASP A 87 -2.76 -28.65 -2.84
CA ASP A 87 -3.56 -28.53 -4.01
C ASP A 87 -5.03 -28.14 -3.69
N ILE A 88 -5.65 -28.54 -2.55
CA ILE A 88 -7.06 -28.20 -2.25
C ILE A 88 -7.32 -26.70 -2.12
N SER A 89 -6.41 -25.96 -1.49
CA SER A 89 -6.51 -24.50 -1.37
C SER A 89 -6.38 -23.76 -2.70
N ARG A 90 -5.97 -24.44 -3.79
CA ARG A 90 -5.91 -23.88 -5.15
C ARG A 90 -7.25 -23.89 -5.86
N TRP A 91 -8.17 -24.79 -5.52
CA TRP A 91 -9.46 -24.94 -6.21
C TRP A 91 -10.69 -24.81 -5.32
N VAL A 92 -10.53 -24.77 -4.00
CA VAL A 92 -11.61 -24.48 -3.05
C VAL A 92 -11.37 -23.09 -2.44
N SER A 93 -12.36 -22.22 -2.47
CA SER A 93 -12.32 -20.91 -1.81
C SER A 93 -12.53 -21.01 -0.29
N LEU A 94 -12.22 -19.94 0.45
CA LEU A 94 -12.53 -19.86 1.88
C LEU A 94 -14.04 -20.08 2.14
N ARG A 95 -14.91 -19.42 1.35
CA ARG A 95 -16.36 -19.57 1.46
C ARG A 95 -16.76 -21.04 1.31
N GLN A 96 -16.26 -21.71 0.27
CA GLN A 96 -16.55 -23.11 0.02
C GLN A 96 -15.99 -24.03 1.13
N THR A 97 -14.81 -23.72 1.68
CA THR A 97 -14.25 -24.47 2.81
C THR A 97 -15.14 -24.36 4.05
N VAL A 98 -15.66 -23.17 4.34
CA VAL A 98 -16.60 -22.96 5.45
C VAL A 98 -17.89 -23.76 5.23
N GLU A 99 -18.42 -23.81 4.00
CA GLU A 99 -19.58 -24.63 3.65
C GLU A 99 -19.33 -26.13 3.89
N LEU A 100 -18.19 -26.66 3.42
CA LEU A 100 -17.82 -28.07 3.63
C LEU A 100 -17.65 -28.41 5.12
N VAL A 101 -16.91 -27.57 5.87
CA VAL A 101 -16.69 -27.79 7.30
C VAL A 101 -18.02 -27.76 8.06
N ARG A 102 -18.92 -26.83 7.72
CA ARG A 102 -20.23 -26.73 8.35
C ARG A 102 -21.06 -28.00 8.16
N ILE A 103 -21.18 -28.51 6.92
CA ILE A 103 -21.95 -29.74 6.65
C ILE A 103 -21.34 -30.95 7.37
N ALA A 104 -20.01 -31.08 7.38
CA ALA A 104 -19.34 -32.16 8.08
C ALA A 104 -19.60 -32.12 9.60
N LEU A 105 -19.49 -30.93 10.21
CA LEU A 105 -19.73 -30.75 11.64
C LEU A 105 -21.20 -30.99 12.02
N GLU A 106 -22.16 -30.48 11.24
CA GLU A 106 -23.58 -30.74 11.46
C GLU A 106 -23.88 -32.26 11.44
N LEU A 107 -23.26 -33.01 10.53
CA LEU A 107 -23.41 -34.47 10.48
C LEU A 107 -22.76 -35.15 11.70
N PHE A 108 -21.58 -34.69 12.11
CA PHE A 108 -20.86 -35.23 13.27
C PHE A 108 -21.62 -35.00 14.57
N GLU A 109 -22.20 -33.82 14.75
CA GLU A 109 -23.07 -33.48 15.88
C GLU A 109 -24.30 -34.40 15.95
N GLN A 110 -24.84 -34.80 14.81
CA GLN A 110 -26.02 -35.67 14.74
C GLN A 110 -25.69 -37.16 14.91
N GLN A 111 -24.53 -37.62 14.46
CA GLN A 111 -24.22 -39.06 14.36
C GLN A 111 -23.31 -39.56 15.47
N LEU A 112 -22.29 -38.81 15.87
CA LEU A 112 -21.29 -39.28 16.85
C LEU A 112 -21.89 -39.55 18.24
N PRO A 113 -22.78 -38.70 18.81
CA PRO A 113 -23.39 -38.97 20.12
C PRO A 113 -24.23 -40.25 20.16
N LYS A 114 -24.74 -40.72 19.01
CA LYS A 114 -25.54 -41.96 18.92
C LYS A 114 -24.69 -43.23 19.09
N LEU A 115 -23.37 -43.11 18.98
CA LEU A 115 -22.43 -44.22 19.14
C LEU A 115 -22.01 -44.46 20.60
N ALA A 116 -22.48 -43.62 21.52
CA ALA A 116 -22.26 -43.77 22.95
C ALA A 116 -22.95 -45.01 23.51
N ARG A 117 -22.33 -45.64 24.52
CA ARG A 117 -22.90 -46.80 25.22
C ARG A 117 -24.00 -46.41 26.20
N ASP A 118 -23.86 -45.24 26.82
CA ASP A 118 -24.77 -44.71 27.84
C ASP A 118 -24.89 -43.19 27.74
N GLU A 119 -25.78 -42.62 28.56
CA GLU A 119 -26.08 -41.18 28.55
C GLU A 119 -24.88 -40.32 28.99
N ALA A 120 -23.98 -40.87 29.82
CA ALA A 120 -22.77 -40.17 30.25
C ALA A 120 -21.75 -40.05 29.11
N GLU A 121 -21.50 -41.16 28.39
CA GLU A 121 -20.67 -41.13 27.18
C GLU A 121 -21.30 -40.28 26.07
N ARG A 122 -22.64 -40.25 25.96
CA ARG A 122 -23.36 -39.41 24.99
C ARG A 122 -23.13 -37.93 25.25
N ALA A 123 -23.19 -37.50 26.52
CA ALA A 123 -22.89 -36.13 26.91
C ALA A 123 -21.42 -35.77 26.57
N LEU A 124 -20.48 -36.67 26.86
CA LEU A 124 -19.06 -36.48 26.54
C LEU A 124 -18.79 -36.37 25.04
N LEU A 125 -19.42 -37.20 24.22
CA LEU A 125 -19.28 -37.12 22.76
C LEU A 125 -19.92 -35.84 22.21
N THR A 126 -21.08 -35.43 22.72
CA THR A 126 -21.73 -34.19 22.30
C THR A 126 -20.85 -32.98 22.59
N GLU A 127 -20.33 -32.88 23.82
CA GLU A 127 -19.41 -31.81 24.18
C GLU A 127 -18.10 -31.87 23.38
N GLY A 128 -17.57 -33.08 23.19
CA GLY A 128 -16.34 -33.32 22.46
C GLY A 128 -16.44 -32.84 21.01
N VAL A 129 -17.53 -33.15 20.31
CA VAL A 129 -17.76 -32.72 18.93
C VAL A 129 -17.85 -31.21 18.83
N LEU A 130 -18.57 -30.55 19.74
CA LEU A 130 -18.68 -29.08 19.75
C LEU A 130 -17.32 -28.41 19.98
N ARG A 131 -16.53 -28.92 20.94
CA ARG A 131 -15.19 -28.40 21.22
C ARG A 131 -14.24 -28.63 20.05
N TYR A 132 -14.20 -29.85 19.50
CA TYR A 132 -13.35 -30.21 18.36
C TYR A 132 -13.73 -29.46 17.08
N GLY A 133 -15.04 -29.30 16.82
CA GLY A 133 -15.56 -28.58 15.68
C GLY A 133 -15.15 -27.10 15.67
N ARG A 134 -15.16 -26.47 16.86
CA ARG A 134 -14.64 -25.10 17.02
C ARG A 134 -13.15 -25.01 16.65
N GLU A 135 -12.31 -25.95 17.09
CA GLU A 135 -10.88 -25.95 16.77
C GLU A 135 -10.60 -26.16 15.27
N ILE A 136 -11.35 -27.05 14.60
CA ILE A 136 -11.30 -27.25 13.15
C ILE A 136 -11.64 -25.95 12.41
N ALA A 137 -12.72 -25.28 12.81
CA ALA A 137 -13.17 -24.04 12.18
C ALA A 137 -12.11 -22.92 12.30
N PHE A 138 -11.52 -22.74 13.50
CA PHE A 138 -10.43 -21.77 13.71
C PHE A 138 -9.16 -22.12 12.93
N SER A 139 -8.80 -23.40 12.81
CA SER A 139 -7.62 -23.83 12.04
C SER A 139 -7.80 -23.60 10.53
N ALA A 140 -9.00 -23.86 10.00
CA ALA A 140 -9.35 -23.54 8.61
C ALA A 140 -9.27 -22.03 8.35
N ALA A 141 -9.86 -21.21 9.23
CA ALA A 141 -9.80 -19.76 9.13
C ALA A 141 -8.35 -19.23 9.17
N THR A 142 -7.53 -19.73 10.09
CA THR A 142 -6.12 -19.35 10.23
C THR A 142 -5.29 -19.70 8.98
N SER A 143 -5.51 -20.86 8.38
CA SER A 143 -4.77 -21.31 7.19
C SER A 143 -5.09 -20.45 5.95
N TYR A 144 -6.36 -20.06 5.77
CA TYR A 144 -6.75 -19.15 4.69
C TYR A 144 -6.34 -17.71 4.95
N ALA A 145 -6.37 -17.25 6.21
CA ALA A 145 -5.83 -15.96 6.60
C ALA A 145 -4.34 -15.88 6.25
N ALA A 146 -3.54 -16.88 6.64
CA ALA A 146 -2.11 -16.95 6.31
C ALA A 146 -1.85 -16.99 4.79
N ALA A 147 -2.68 -17.69 4.01
CA ALA A 147 -2.55 -17.71 2.54
C ALA A 147 -2.94 -16.36 1.89
N ALA A 148 -3.92 -15.66 2.44
CA ALA A 148 -4.29 -14.32 2.01
C ALA A 148 -3.23 -13.29 2.38
N GLU A 149 -2.69 -13.35 3.59
CA GLU A 149 -1.55 -12.56 4.05
C GLU A 149 -0.31 -12.79 3.20
N ALA A 150 0.00 -14.05 2.84
CA ALA A 150 1.14 -14.38 1.98
C ALA A 150 1.02 -13.79 0.57
N ARG A 151 -0.19 -13.78 -0.02
CA ARG A 151 -0.46 -13.12 -1.31
C ARG A 151 -0.35 -11.60 -1.20
N GLY A 152 -0.97 -11.00 -0.17
CA GLY A 152 -0.86 -9.56 0.08
C GLY A 152 0.57 -9.10 0.33
N ALA A 153 1.37 -9.91 1.02
CA ALA A 153 2.79 -9.67 1.24
C ALA A 153 3.63 -9.81 -0.03
N TRP A 154 3.25 -10.68 -0.98
CA TRP A 154 3.90 -10.78 -2.28
C TRP A 154 3.61 -9.54 -3.15
N ASP A 155 2.35 -9.12 -3.24
CA ASP A 155 1.96 -7.89 -3.95
C ASP A 155 2.66 -6.66 -3.36
N ALA A 156 2.67 -6.53 -2.03
CA ALA A 156 3.34 -5.42 -1.33
C ALA A 156 4.87 -5.42 -1.56
N ARG A 157 5.50 -6.60 -1.65
CA ARG A 157 6.94 -6.70 -2.00
C ARG A 157 7.19 -6.34 -3.45
N LEU A 158 6.36 -6.80 -4.38
CA LEU A 158 6.50 -6.47 -5.80
C LEU A 158 6.31 -4.96 -6.02
N GLU A 159 5.31 -4.38 -5.35
CA GLU A 159 5.05 -2.94 -5.33
C GLU A 159 6.25 -2.16 -4.78
N ALA A 160 6.80 -2.58 -3.63
CA ALA A 160 7.99 -1.95 -3.06
C ALA A 160 9.21 -2.00 -4.00
N LEU A 161 9.39 -3.11 -4.74
CA LEU A 161 10.45 -3.22 -5.76
C LEU A 161 10.23 -2.29 -6.95
N VAL A 162 8.97 -2.09 -7.38
CA VAL A 162 8.64 -1.12 -8.43
C VAL A 162 8.96 0.29 -7.96
N VAL A 163 8.52 0.67 -6.76
CA VAL A 163 8.77 2.02 -6.21
C VAL A 163 10.26 2.26 -5.93
N ASP A 164 11.01 1.26 -5.43
CA ASP A 164 12.47 1.36 -5.27
C ASP A 164 13.17 1.56 -6.63
N GLY A 165 12.74 0.82 -7.66
CA GLY A 165 13.22 1.01 -9.03
C GLY A 165 12.92 2.41 -9.57
N ILE A 166 11.72 2.95 -9.30
CA ILE A 166 11.36 4.34 -9.65
C ILE A 166 12.30 5.31 -8.93
N VAL A 167 12.54 5.13 -7.64
CA VAL A 167 13.41 6.03 -6.86
C VAL A 167 14.86 6.00 -7.38
N ARG A 168 15.35 4.84 -7.81
CA ARG A 168 16.70 4.69 -8.36
C ARG A 168 16.84 5.11 -9.82
N GLY A 169 15.73 5.20 -10.56
CA GLY A 169 15.77 5.34 -12.01
C GLY A 169 16.25 4.07 -12.72
N ASP A 170 15.94 2.90 -12.17
CA ASP A 170 16.33 1.60 -12.74
C ASP A 170 15.60 1.32 -14.07
N ALA A 171 16.17 0.41 -14.88
CA ALA A 171 15.74 0.12 -16.25
C ALA A 171 14.22 -0.08 -16.43
N GLU A 172 13.65 0.76 -17.30
CA GLU A 172 12.21 0.95 -17.52
C GLU A 172 11.47 -0.36 -17.86
N GLU A 173 11.98 -1.22 -18.73
CA GLU A 173 11.21 -2.36 -19.26
C GLU A 173 10.80 -3.39 -18.19
N SER A 174 11.71 -3.70 -17.26
CA SER A 174 11.43 -4.64 -16.16
C SER A 174 10.48 -4.02 -15.11
N LEU A 175 10.57 -2.70 -14.92
CA LEU A 175 9.76 -1.94 -13.98
C LEU A 175 8.33 -1.81 -14.49
N LEU A 176 8.15 -1.44 -15.76
CA LEU A 176 6.84 -1.31 -16.38
C LEU A 176 6.11 -2.65 -16.43
N SER A 177 6.81 -3.75 -16.75
CA SER A 177 6.24 -5.10 -16.72
C SER A 177 5.68 -5.48 -15.34
N ARG A 178 6.41 -5.13 -14.26
CA ARG A 178 5.95 -5.37 -12.88
C ARG A 178 4.79 -4.47 -12.49
N ALA A 179 4.81 -3.21 -12.92
CA ALA A 179 3.72 -2.27 -12.66
C ALA A 179 2.42 -2.71 -13.36
N THR A 180 2.49 -3.20 -14.60
CA THR A 180 1.33 -3.76 -15.31
C THR A 180 0.79 -5.02 -14.63
N ALA A 181 1.66 -5.89 -14.08
CA ALA A 181 1.22 -7.04 -13.30
C ALA A 181 0.44 -6.64 -12.02
N LEU A 182 0.68 -5.44 -11.50
CA LEU A 182 -0.07 -4.83 -10.39
C LEU A 182 -1.30 -4.03 -10.86
N GLY A 183 -1.62 -4.05 -12.16
CA GLY A 183 -2.77 -3.35 -12.75
C GLY A 183 -2.55 -1.85 -12.97
N TRP A 184 -1.30 -1.37 -12.95
CA TRP A 184 -0.98 0.01 -13.28
C TRP A 184 -0.86 0.21 -14.80
N ASP A 185 -1.36 1.33 -15.31
CA ASP A 185 -1.18 1.75 -16.70
C ASP A 185 0.17 2.48 -16.85
N PRO A 186 1.15 1.92 -17.59
CA PRO A 186 2.46 2.54 -17.81
C PRO A 186 2.39 3.94 -18.44
N ALA A 187 1.35 4.21 -19.24
CA ALA A 187 1.16 5.48 -19.93
C ALA A 187 0.44 6.53 -19.08
N ALA A 188 -0.02 6.17 -17.88
CA ALA A 188 -0.67 7.11 -16.98
C ALA A 188 0.35 8.12 -16.42
N GLU A 189 -0.08 9.38 -16.30
CA GLU A 189 0.67 10.40 -15.58
C GLU A 189 0.95 9.95 -14.15
N ALA A 190 2.08 10.37 -13.61
CA ALA A 190 2.51 10.00 -12.27
C ALA A 190 3.02 11.22 -11.50
N THR A 191 2.67 11.29 -10.22
CA THR A 191 3.24 12.26 -9.27
C THR A 191 3.72 11.53 -8.02
N VAL A 192 4.95 11.76 -7.60
CA VAL A 192 5.52 11.11 -6.41
C VAL A 192 5.43 12.04 -5.20
N LEU A 193 4.86 11.54 -4.11
CA LEU A 193 4.85 12.18 -2.81
C LEU A 193 5.81 11.45 -1.86
N VAL A 194 6.57 12.22 -1.07
CA VAL A 194 7.48 11.68 -0.07
C VAL A 194 7.28 12.40 1.26
N GLY A 195 7.26 11.65 2.35
CA GLY A 195 7.16 12.16 3.71
C GLY A 195 7.44 11.06 4.73
N ASN A 196 7.11 11.30 5.99
CA ASN A 196 7.25 10.28 7.04
C ASN A 196 6.08 9.28 6.98
N PRO A 197 6.31 7.99 7.29
CA PRO A 197 5.22 7.07 7.50
C PRO A 197 4.44 7.43 8.79
N PRO A 198 3.12 7.20 8.85
CA PRO A 198 2.31 7.46 10.04
C PRO A 198 2.53 6.46 11.19
N SER A 199 3.15 5.32 10.90
CA SER A 199 3.41 4.22 11.84
C SER A 199 4.66 3.44 11.40
N ASP A 200 5.31 2.77 12.34
CA ASP A 200 6.41 1.83 12.08
C ASP A 200 5.91 0.45 11.60
N ASP A 201 4.59 0.24 11.50
CA ASP A 201 3.95 -0.99 11.00
C ASP A 201 3.60 -0.88 9.50
N PRO A 202 4.39 -1.47 8.57
CA PRO A 202 4.20 -1.25 7.14
C PRO A 202 2.82 -1.72 6.60
N PRO A 203 2.25 -2.88 7.01
CA PRO A 203 0.88 -3.25 6.67
C PRO A 203 -0.17 -2.18 7.00
N ALA A 204 -0.09 -1.55 8.18
CA ALA A 204 -1.02 -0.48 8.56
C ALA A 204 -0.85 0.76 7.67
N VAL A 205 0.39 1.13 7.34
CA VAL A 205 0.70 2.25 6.42
C VAL A 205 0.11 1.98 5.03
N VAL A 206 0.33 0.77 4.49
CA VAL A 206 -0.21 0.35 3.18
C VAL A 206 -1.73 0.46 3.16
N PHE A 207 -2.39 -0.05 4.21
CA PHE A 207 -3.85 -0.01 4.31
C PHE A 207 -4.39 1.43 4.34
N GLU A 208 -3.79 2.32 5.12
CA GLU A 208 -4.23 3.71 5.25
C GLU A 208 -4.08 4.48 3.92
N VAL A 209 -2.93 4.35 3.26
CA VAL A 209 -2.68 4.99 1.96
C VAL A 209 -3.68 4.49 0.91
N ARG A 210 -3.88 3.17 0.79
CA ARG A 210 -4.83 2.58 -0.17
C ARG A 210 -6.28 2.99 0.13
N SER A 211 -6.67 3.02 1.41
CA SER A 211 -8.02 3.44 1.82
C SER A 211 -8.32 4.88 1.41
N ARG A 212 -7.33 5.77 1.49
CA ARG A 212 -7.46 7.16 1.05
C ARG A 212 -7.44 7.30 -0.47
N ALA A 213 -6.53 6.59 -1.14
CA ALA A 213 -6.45 6.54 -2.59
C ALA A 213 -7.77 6.07 -3.24
N ALA A 214 -8.41 5.05 -2.65
CA ALA A 214 -9.71 4.56 -3.10
C ALA A 214 -10.81 5.63 -3.00
N ARG A 215 -10.80 6.47 -1.95
CA ARG A 215 -11.78 7.57 -1.79
C ARG A 215 -11.63 8.67 -2.83
N ILE A 216 -10.42 8.89 -3.34
CA ILE A 216 -10.15 9.84 -4.42
C ILE A 216 -10.18 9.19 -5.82
N SER A 217 -10.48 7.88 -5.90
CA SER A 217 -10.52 7.09 -7.14
C SER A 217 -9.24 7.20 -7.98
N ARG A 218 -8.07 7.22 -7.31
CA ARG A 218 -6.77 7.26 -7.98
C ARG A 218 -5.97 5.99 -7.69
N PRO A 219 -5.28 5.43 -8.69
CA PRO A 219 -4.35 4.33 -8.44
C PRO A 219 -3.14 4.86 -7.68
N VAL A 220 -2.63 4.07 -6.74
CA VAL A 220 -1.37 4.37 -6.01
C VAL A 220 -0.44 3.17 -6.00
N LEU A 221 0.87 3.44 -6.13
CA LEU A 221 1.94 2.51 -5.74
C LEU A 221 2.65 3.11 -4.53
N LEU A 222 3.02 2.32 -3.54
CA LEU A 222 3.69 2.83 -2.36
C LEU A 222 4.81 1.92 -1.84
N SER A 223 5.76 2.53 -1.14
CA SER A 223 6.82 1.82 -0.44
C SER A 223 7.21 2.57 0.83
N VAL A 224 7.51 1.80 1.89
CA VAL A 224 8.10 2.31 3.12
C VAL A 224 9.60 2.00 3.08
N GLN A 225 10.44 3.04 3.03
CA GLN A 225 11.90 2.97 2.97
C GLN A 225 12.50 3.58 4.25
N GLY A 226 12.71 2.74 5.27
CA GLY A 226 13.17 3.20 6.58
C GLY A 226 12.18 4.21 7.18
N SER A 227 12.61 5.44 7.40
CA SER A 227 11.77 6.52 7.94
C SER A 227 11.00 7.31 6.87
N ARG A 228 10.93 6.82 5.63
CA ARG A 228 10.30 7.53 4.51
C ARG A 228 9.19 6.69 3.91
N LEU A 229 8.02 7.29 3.72
CA LEU A 229 6.96 6.77 2.86
C LEU A 229 7.08 7.44 1.49
N VAL A 230 7.12 6.64 0.44
CA VAL A 230 7.10 7.08 -0.97
C VAL A 230 5.79 6.59 -1.57
N VAL A 231 5.01 7.50 -2.15
CA VAL A 231 3.73 7.19 -2.81
C VAL A 231 3.75 7.75 -4.23
N VAL A 232 3.56 6.88 -5.21
CA VAL A 232 3.35 7.22 -6.62
C VAL A 232 1.84 7.29 -6.83
N LEU A 233 1.33 8.48 -7.15
CA LEU A 233 -0.07 8.74 -7.42
C LEU A 233 -0.30 8.84 -8.93
N GLY A 234 -1.31 8.14 -9.45
CA GLY A 234 -1.63 8.15 -10.87
C GLY A 234 -2.66 9.21 -11.30
N GLY A 235 -2.44 9.72 -12.51
CA GLY A 235 -3.25 10.71 -13.21
C GLY A 235 -2.97 12.16 -12.80
N GLU A 236 -3.74 13.08 -13.37
CA GLU A 236 -3.55 14.53 -13.25
C GLU A 236 -3.64 15.03 -11.80
N THR A 237 -2.68 15.86 -11.38
CA THR A 237 -2.61 16.43 -10.01
C THR A 237 -2.59 17.97 -9.97
N ASP A 238 -2.88 18.63 -11.09
CA ASP A 238 -2.73 20.08 -11.24
C ASP A 238 -3.70 20.88 -10.35
N SER A 239 -4.87 20.33 -10.04
CA SER A 239 -5.82 20.94 -9.11
C SER A 239 -5.41 20.88 -7.64
N GLY A 240 -4.38 20.10 -7.28
CA GLY A 240 -3.84 19.99 -5.92
C GLY A 240 -4.70 19.26 -4.89
N ASP A 241 -6.03 19.17 -5.05
CA ASP A 241 -6.95 18.53 -4.09
C ASP A 241 -6.58 17.07 -3.80
N ALA A 242 -6.21 16.31 -4.83
CA ALA A 242 -5.77 14.92 -4.67
C ALA A 242 -4.49 14.81 -3.83
N LEU A 243 -3.53 15.72 -4.00
CA LEU A 243 -2.29 15.74 -3.24
C LEU A 243 -2.54 16.10 -1.77
N VAL A 244 -3.40 17.09 -1.51
CA VAL A 244 -3.78 17.50 -0.15
C VAL A 244 -4.42 16.33 0.59
N ARG A 245 -5.45 15.70 0.00
CA ARG A 245 -6.15 14.56 0.61
C ARG A 245 -5.25 13.36 0.86
N LEU A 246 -4.29 13.11 -0.03
CA LEU A 246 -3.34 12.01 0.12
C LEU A 246 -2.25 12.33 1.14
N SER A 247 -1.89 13.61 1.33
CA SER A 247 -0.89 14.02 2.33
C SER A 247 -1.31 13.67 3.76
N ASP A 248 -2.61 13.57 4.03
CA ASP A 248 -3.15 13.11 5.31
C ASP A 248 -2.87 11.63 5.63
N ALA A 249 -2.44 10.84 4.63
CA ALA A 249 -1.98 9.47 4.84
C ALA A 249 -0.56 9.39 5.44
N PHE A 250 0.19 10.50 5.40
CA PHE A 250 1.55 10.58 5.90
C PHE A 250 1.56 10.94 7.37
N GLY A 251 2.63 10.55 8.06
CA GLY A 251 2.88 10.91 9.44
C GLY A 251 3.16 12.41 9.64
N PRO A 252 3.42 12.82 10.89
CA PRO A 252 3.80 14.18 11.21
C PRO A 252 5.05 14.63 10.45
N GLY A 253 5.08 15.91 10.07
CA GLY A 253 6.19 16.52 9.34
C GLY A 253 5.84 16.89 7.90
N PRO A 254 6.84 17.33 7.12
CA PRO A 254 6.65 17.80 5.76
C PRO A 254 6.28 16.63 4.82
N VAL A 255 5.44 16.94 3.83
CA VAL A 255 5.15 16.07 2.69
C VAL A 255 5.49 16.86 1.44
N VAL A 256 6.34 16.30 0.59
CA VAL A 256 6.79 16.96 -0.65
C VAL A 256 6.27 16.18 -1.84
N ALA A 257 5.67 16.87 -2.79
CA ALA A 257 5.22 16.31 -4.06
C ALA A 257 6.14 16.77 -5.20
N GLY A 258 6.63 15.83 -6.00
CA GLY A 258 7.40 16.11 -7.21
C GLY A 258 6.56 16.73 -8.32
N PRO A 259 7.16 17.02 -9.49
CA PRO A 259 6.41 17.36 -10.70
C PRO A 259 5.50 16.20 -11.12
N THR A 260 4.36 16.53 -11.71
CA THR A 260 3.56 15.57 -12.49
C THR A 260 4.35 15.24 -13.75
N VAL A 261 4.56 13.96 -14.02
CA VAL A 261 5.23 13.48 -15.23
C VAL A 261 4.24 12.72 -16.13
N SER A 262 4.56 12.63 -17.41
CA SER A 262 3.69 12.06 -18.45
C SER A 262 3.49 10.55 -18.37
N SER A 263 4.37 9.83 -17.67
CA SER A 263 4.33 8.37 -17.61
C SER A 263 4.96 7.83 -16.34
N LEU A 264 4.73 6.55 -16.05
CA LEU A 264 5.40 5.87 -14.94
C LEU A 264 6.91 5.76 -15.17
N ALA A 265 7.36 5.66 -16.43
CA ALA A 265 8.79 5.59 -16.78
C ALA A 265 9.54 6.86 -16.33
N ASP A 266 8.86 8.00 -16.43
CA ASP A 266 9.37 9.30 -16.03
C ASP A 266 9.28 9.56 -14.51
N ALA A 267 8.63 8.67 -13.75
CA ALA A 267 8.34 8.90 -12.33
C ALA A 267 9.60 9.04 -11.47
N HIS A 268 10.75 8.57 -11.95
CA HIS A 268 12.04 8.78 -11.31
C HIS A 268 12.35 10.28 -11.14
N ARG A 269 11.99 11.12 -12.12
CA ARG A 269 12.21 12.57 -12.04
C ARG A 269 11.35 13.18 -10.96
N SER A 270 10.09 12.75 -10.88
CA SER A 270 9.17 13.16 -9.81
C SER A 270 9.70 12.75 -8.44
N ALA A 271 10.17 11.50 -8.30
CA ALA A 271 10.75 10.98 -7.07
C ALA A 271 12.02 11.73 -6.64
N GLY A 272 12.96 11.96 -7.57
CA GLY A 272 14.22 12.66 -7.30
C GLY A 272 13.98 14.08 -6.78
N ASP A 273 13.08 14.81 -7.44
CA ASP A 273 12.65 16.16 -7.04
C ASP A 273 11.98 16.18 -5.67
N ALA A 274 11.07 15.24 -5.41
CA ALA A 274 10.38 15.14 -4.12
C ALA A 274 11.34 14.79 -2.98
N LEU A 275 12.28 13.87 -3.21
CA LEU A 275 13.32 13.48 -2.24
C LEU A 275 14.31 14.61 -1.98
N SER A 276 14.69 15.36 -3.01
CA SER A 276 15.50 16.56 -2.86
C SER A 276 14.77 17.64 -2.06
N GLY A 277 13.52 17.91 -2.41
CA GLY A 277 12.67 18.85 -1.67
C GLY A 277 12.46 18.43 -0.22
N LEU A 278 12.27 17.14 0.09
CA LEU A 278 12.12 16.66 1.47
C LEU A 278 13.37 16.93 2.31
N ARG A 279 14.57 16.86 1.73
CA ARG A 279 15.83 17.22 2.43
C ARG A 279 15.95 18.73 2.63
N ALA A 280 15.46 19.52 1.69
CA ALA A 280 15.63 20.97 1.65
C ALA A 280 14.52 21.77 2.38
N VAL A 281 13.34 21.18 2.57
CA VAL A 281 12.13 21.86 3.11
C VAL A 281 12.34 22.48 4.50
N VAL A 282 13.34 22.02 5.26
CA VAL A 282 13.74 22.63 6.54
C VAL A 282 14.13 24.12 6.38
N GLY A 283 14.58 24.53 5.19
CA GLY A 283 14.85 25.92 4.84
C GLY A 283 13.60 26.80 4.74
N TRP A 284 12.40 26.20 4.66
CA TRP A 284 11.12 26.90 4.67
C TRP A 284 10.15 26.27 5.71
N PRO A 285 10.29 26.63 7.00
CA PRO A 285 9.48 26.02 8.07
C PRO A 285 7.96 26.20 7.92
N ALA A 286 7.53 27.25 7.20
CA ALA A 286 6.13 27.55 6.92
C ALA A 286 5.63 26.96 5.58
N ALA A 287 6.36 26.02 4.98
CA ALA A 287 5.95 25.37 3.74
C ALA A 287 4.58 24.71 3.89
N PRO A 288 3.71 24.78 2.85
CA PRO A 288 2.42 24.10 2.88
C PRO A 288 2.57 22.57 2.92
N ARG A 289 1.49 21.88 3.28
CA ARG A 289 1.45 20.41 3.31
C ARG A 289 0.33 19.89 2.39
N PRO A 290 0.66 19.21 1.28
CA PRO A 290 2.00 19.00 0.74
C PRO A 290 2.57 20.27 0.09
N VAL A 291 3.90 20.36 -0.03
CA VAL A 291 4.59 21.40 -0.82
C VAL A 291 5.10 20.81 -2.12
N ARG A 292 5.00 21.54 -3.24
CA ARG A 292 5.58 21.12 -4.52
C ARG A 292 7.10 21.29 -4.50
N SER A 293 7.83 20.34 -5.09
CA SER A 293 9.28 20.41 -5.24
C SER A 293 9.75 21.64 -6.04
N LEU A 294 8.92 22.12 -6.97
CA LEU A 294 9.15 23.33 -7.77
C LEU A 294 9.03 24.61 -6.95
N ASP A 295 8.31 24.59 -5.83
CA ASP A 295 8.25 25.73 -4.94
C ASP A 295 9.45 25.78 -4.00
N LEU A 296 10.20 24.68 -3.87
CA LEU A 296 11.41 24.54 -3.05
C LEU A 296 12.72 24.74 -3.83
N LEU A 297 12.67 25.29 -5.05
CA LEU A 297 13.87 25.47 -5.88
C LEU A 297 15.01 26.22 -5.16
N PRO A 298 14.77 27.33 -4.43
CA PRO A 298 15.82 28.01 -3.69
C PRO A 298 16.50 27.12 -2.65
N GLU A 299 15.72 26.44 -1.82
CA GLU A 299 16.23 25.59 -0.74
C GLU A 299 16.95 24.38 -1.31
N ARG A 300 16.41 23.77 -2.37
CA ARG A 300 17.03 22.64 -3.06
C ARG A 300 18.38 23.04 -3.65
N ALA A 301 18.46 24.17 -4.35
CA ALA A 301 19.71 24.68 -4.91
C ALA A 301 20.73 24.98 -3.80
N LEU A 302 20.31 25.64 -2.71
CA LEU A 302 21.18 25.90 -1.55
C LEU A 302 21.64 24.61 -0.84
N ALA A 303 20.85 23.54 -0.91
CA ALA A 303 21.20 22.21 -0.42
C ALA A 303 22.11 21.43 -1.39
N GLY A 304 22.51 22.03 -2.51
CA GLY A 304 23.41 21.43 -3.50
C GLY A 304 22.74 20.54 -4.53
N ASP A 305 21.44 20.74 -4.80
CA ASP A 305 20.72 20.04 -5.87
C ASP A 305 21.01 20.66 -7.25
N PRO A 306 21.80 20.01 -8.13
CA PRO A 306 22.13 20.55 -9.44
C PRO A 306 20.92 20.63 -10.37
N GLU A 307 19.92 19.77 -10.20
CA GLU A 307 18.68 19.82 -10.99
C GLU A 307 17.87 21.06 -10.63
N ALA A 308 17.83 21.43 -9.34
CA ALA A 308 17.18 22.68 -8.92
C ALA A 308 17.92 23.92 -9.44
N GLU A 309 19.26 23.91 -9.45
CA GLU A 309 20.05 24.98 -10.09
C GLU A 309 19.72 25.09 -11.58
N TRP A 310 19.69 23.96 -12.29
CA TRP A 310 19.33 23.93 -13.72
C TRP A 310 17.91 24.44 -13.95
N GLN A 311 16.92 24.00 -13.16
CA GLN A 311 15.53 24.47 -13.28
C GLN A 311 15.39 25.97 -13.00
N LEU A 312 16.13 26.54 -12.05
CA LEU A 312 16.18 27.98 -11.80
C LEU A 312 16.74 28.75 -13.02
N VAL A 313 17.76 28.19 -13.67
CA VAL A 313 18.34 28.80 -14.88
C VAL A 313 17.37 28.69 -16.05
N ASP A 314 16.92 27.47 -16.36
CA ASP A 314 16.18 27.14 -17.57
C ASP A 314 14.75 27.70 -17.56
N ARG A 315 14.08 27.68 -16.41
CA ARG A 315 12.68 28.12 -16.31
C ARG A 315 12.50 29.58 -15.92
N ILE A 316 13.55 30.23 -15.41
CA ILE A 316 13.43 31.59 -14.86
C ILE A 316 14.50 32.52 -15.43
N ALA A 317 15.79 32.24 -15.19
CA ALA A 317 16.84 33.18 -15.57
C ALA A 317 16.96 33.36 -17.09
N ARG A 318 16.99 32.27 -17.87
CA ARG A 318 17.07 32.28 -19.35
C ARG A 318 15.82 32.94 -19.97
N PRO A 319 14.57 32.56 -19.63
CA PRO A 319 13.39 33.20 -20.20
C PRO A 319 13.32 34.72 -19.96
N LEU A 320 13.78 35.19 -18.79
CA LEU A 320 13.83 36.62 -18.49
C LEU A 320 14.91 37.36 -19.30
N GLU A 321 16.04 36.71 -19.59
CA GLU A 321 17.06 37.27 -20.46
C GLU A 321 16.62 37.30 -21.92
N ASP A 322 16.10 36.18 -22.44
CA ASP A 322 15.69 36.04 -23.84
C ASP A 322 14.56 37.00 -24.22
N ALA A 323 13.68 37.32 -23.27
CA ALA A 323 12.64 38.33 -23.43
C ALA A 323 13.17 39.77 -23.52
N GLY A 324 14.46 39.99 -23.28
CA GLY A 324 15.18 41.25 -23.47
C GLY A 324 15.65 41.89 -22.16
N GLY A 325 16.82 42.53 -22.22
CA GLY A 325 17.52 43.07 -21.04
C GLY A 325 16.69 44.02 -20.16
N SER A 326 15.75 44.77 -20.75
CA SER A 326 14.89 45.69 -19.99
C SER A 326 13.89 44.99 -19.07
N LEU A 327 13.49 43.74 -19.36
CA LEU A 327 12.61 42.96 -18.52
C LEU A 327 13.38 42.43 -17.29
N LEU A 328 14.52 41.80 -17.54
CA LEU A 328 15.45 41.32 -16.53
C LEU A 328 15.87 42.44 -15.58
N GLU A 329 16.28 43.59 -16.12
CA GLU A 329 16.64 44.80 -15.37
C GLU A 329 15.48 45.29 -14.49
N THR A 330 14.24 45.22 -15.00
CA THR A 330 13.07 45.63 -14.22
C THR A 330 12.81 44.71 -13.04
N VAL A 331 12.95 43.39 -13.23
CA VAL A 331 12.78 42.42 -12.14
C VAL A 331 13.88 42.60 -11.09
N ASP A 332 15.15 42.71 -11.50
CA ASP A 332 16.28 42.88 -10.58
C ASP A 332 16.13 44.19 -9.77
N ALA A 333 15.87 45.31 -10.45
CA ALA A 333 15.68 46.61 -9.79
C ALA A 333 14.46 46.61 -8.85
N PHE A 334 13.35 45.96 -9.23
CA PHE A 334 12.16 45.86 -8.38
C PHE A 334 12.45 45.07 -7.10
N LEU A 335 13.16 43.95 -7.22
CA LEU A 335 13.58 43.15 -6.07
C LEU A 335 14.58 43.91 -5.19
N GLU A 336 15.53 44.64 -5.77
CA GLU A 336 16.51 45.44 -5.02
C GLU A 336 15.88 46.55 -4.17
N VAL A 337 14.83 47.22 -4.66
CA VAL A 337 14.11 48.27 -3.90
C VAL A 337 13.04 47.72 -2.95
N GLY A 338 13.04 46.41 -2.69
CA GLY A 338 12.12 45.76 -1.75
C GLY A 338 10.69 45.60 -2.26
N GLY A 339 10.48 45.54 -3.58
CA GLY A 339 9.16 45.32 -4.17
C GLY A 339 8.27 46.58 -4.25
N VAL A 340 8.86 47.78 -4.15
CA VAL A 340 8.12 49.04 -4.24
C VAL A 340 8.10 49.55 -5.68
N LEU A 341 6.91 49.54 -6.30
CA LEU A 341 6.72 49.95 -7.71
C LEU A 341 7.24 51.37 -8.00
N GLU A 342 6.90 52.34 -7.17
CA GLU A 342 7.31 53.75 -7.34
C GLU A 342 8.82 53.94 -7.23
N ALA A 343 9.47 53.21 -6.33
CA ALA A 343 10.93 53.26 -6.17
C ALA A 343 11.63 52.62 -7.37
N CYS A 344 11.10 51.51 -7.89
CA CYS A 344 11.61 50.86 -9.09
C CYS A 344 11.46 51.76 -10.32
N ALA A 345 10.29 52.36 -10.51
CA ALA A 345 10.02 53.29 -11.60
C ALA A 345 10.99 54.48 -11.60
N ARG A 346 11.23 55.07 -10.43
CA ARG A 346 12.21 56.16 -10.25
C ARG A 346 13.64 55.70 -10.56
N LYS A 347 14.04 54.51 -10.12
CA LYS A 347 15.37 53.95 -10.35
C LYS A 347 15.65 53.68 -11.84
N LEU A 348 14.63 53.22 -12.57
CA LEU A 348 14.72 52.88 -13.99
C LEU A 348 14.37 54.05 -14.92
N PHE A 349 14.00 55.20 -14.38
CA PHE A 349 13.54 56.37 -15.13
C PHE A 349 12.37 56.05 -16.09
N VAL A 350 11.43 55.21 -15.65
CA VAL A 350 10.21 54.84 -16.41
C VAL A 350 8.96 55.17 -15.61
N HIS A 351 7.79 55.12 -16.26
CA HIS A 351 6.51 55.28 -15.57
C HIS A 351 6.16 54.02 -14.75
N PRO A 352 5.51 54.12 -13.57
CA PRO A 352 5.09 52.97 -12.76
C PRO A 352 4.24 51.92 -13.52
N ASN A 353 3.43 52.37 -14.48
CA ASN A 353 2.66 51.48 -15.36
C ASN A 353 3.56 50.58 -16.24
N THR A 354 4.71 51.08 -16.69
CA THR A 354 5.68 50.30 -17.47
C THR A 354 6.29 49.21 -16.60
N VAL A 355 6.64 49.52 -15.34
CA VAL A 355 7.10 48.53 -14.36
C VAL A 355 6.05 47.46 -14.15
N ARG A 356 4.79 47.85 -13.89
CA ARG A 356 3.68 46.91 -13.71
C ARG A 356 3.48 46.00 -14.92
N TYR A 357 3.54 46.56 -16.11
CA TYR A 357 3.43 45.80 -17.36
C TYR A 357 4.57 44.78 -17.51
N ARG A 358 5.82 45.21 -17.29
CA ARG A 358 6.99 44.33 -17.35
C ARG A 358 6.93 43.23 -16.27
N LEU A 359 6.57 43.55 -15.03
CA LEU A 359 6.42 42.54 -13.99
C LEU A 359 5.32 41.52 -14.32
N ARG A 360 4.19 41.97 -14.89
CA ARG A 360 3.16 41.05 -15.39
C ARG A 360 3.72 40.13 -16.48
N ARG A 361 4.48 40.69 -17.42
CA ARG A 361 5.12 39.90 -18.48
C ARG A 361 6.14 38.89 -17.93
N ALA A 362 6.90 39.27 -16.91
CA ALA A 362 7.81 38.36 -16.21
C ALA A 362 7.06 37.22 -15.52
N THR A 363 5.91 37.50 -14.89
CA THR A 363 5.04 36.46 -14.32
C THR A 363 4.50 35.53 -15.40
N GLU A 364 4.07 36.04 -16.55
CA GLU A 364 3.60 35.22 -17.67
C GLU A 364 4.67 34.26 -18.21
N LEU A 365 5.93 34.71 -18.24
CA LEU A 365 7.06 33.91 -18.75
C LEU A 365 7.56 32.86 -17.76
N THR A 366 7.58 33.20 -16.46
CA THR A 366 8.24 32.39 -15.43
C THR A 366 7.25 31.64 -14.52
N GLY A 367 5.98 32.01 -14.55
CA GLY A 367 4.97 31.56 -13.59
C GLY A 367 5.15 32.15 -12.18
N ARG A 368 6.09 33.08 -11.97
CA ARG A 368 6.45 33.61 -10.65
C ARG A 368 6.07 35.08 -10.51
N ASN A 369 5.26 35.41 -9.52
CA ASN A 369 4.81 36.78 -9.25
C ASN A 369 5.78 37.51 -8.32
N ALA A 370 6.51 38.50 -8.84
CA ALA A 370 7.47 39.28 -8.04
C ALA A 370 6.86 40.03 -6.84
N ASN A 371 5.53 40.24 -6.79
CA ASN A 371 4.87 40.86 -5.63
C ASN A 371 4.59 39.86 -4.51
N ASP A 372 4.57 38.56 -4.81
CA ASP A 372 4.46 37.52 -3.79
C ASP A 372 5.83 37.31 -3.13
N PRO A 373 5.94 37.36 -1.79
CA PRO A 373 7.22 37.23 -1.11
C PRO A 373 7.96 35.90 -1.39
N ARG A 374 7.22 34.81 -1.61
CA ARG A 374 7.82 33.51 -1.89
C ARG A 374 8.39 33.47 -3.30
N ASP A 375 7.59 33.87 -4.28
CA ASP A 375 8.05 33.96 -5.67
C ASP A 375 9.16 34.99 -5.86
N ALA A 376 9.15 36.11 -5.12
CA ALA A 376 10.23 37.09 -5.11
C ALA A 376 11.57 36.51 -4.65
N LEU A 377 11.56 35.61 -3.65
CA LEU A 377 12.74 34.87 -3.22
C LEU A 377 13.22 33.93 -4.34
N VAL A 378 12.30 33.18 -4.96
CA VAL A 378 12.61 32.28 -6.09
C VAL A 378 13.28 33.05 -7.23
N LEU A 379 12.70 34.19 -7.64
CA LEU A 379 13.26 35.06 -8.67
C LEU A 379 14.66 35.56 -8.29
N ARG A 380 14.85 36.06 -7.06
CA ARG A 380 16.16 36.58 -6.60
C ARG A 380 17.25 35.50 -6.65
N VAL A 381 16.93 34.28 -6.20
CA VAL A 381 17.86 33.16 -6.23
C VAL A 381 18.12 32.72 -7.66
N ALA A 382 17.09 32.63 -8.51
CA ALA A 382 17.26 32.30 -9.93
C ALA A 382 18.19 33.27 -10.66
N LEU A 383 18.03 34.58 -10.45
CA LEU A 383 18.92 35.59 -11.05
C LEU A 383 20.37 35.46 -10.56
N SER A 384 20.56 35.12 -9.29
CA SER A 384 21.89 34.93 -8.71
C SER A 384 22.55 33.65 -9.24
N VAL A 385 21.80 32.53 -9.28
CA VAL A 385 22.25 31.26 -9.86
C VAL A 385 22.57 31.43 -11.34
N GLY A 386 21.75 32.17 -12.11
CA GLY A 386 22.02 32.42 -13.51
C GLY A 386 23.32 33.20 -13.77
N ARG A 387 23.59 34.24 -12.96
CA ARG A 387 24.87 34.96 -12.99
C ARG A 387 26.06 34.05 -12.66
N LEU A 388 25.91 33.16 -11.68
CA LEU A 388 26.94 32.18 -11.32
C LEU A 388 27.16 31.13 -12.42
N ALA A 389 26.10 30.64 -13.06
CA ALA A 389 26.16 29.69 -14.15
C ALA A 389 26.96 30.27 -15.35
N ARG A 390 26.74 31.55 -15.69
CA ARG A 390 27.56 32.25 -16.70
C ARG A 390 29.02 32.34 -16.32
N ALA A 391 29.31 32.74 -15.10
CA ALA A 391 30.69 32.84 -14.62
C ALA A 391 31.43 31.49 -14.68
N ARG A 392 30.69 30.37 -14.55
CA ARG A 392 31.21 29.00 -14.65
C ARG A 392 31.23 28.45 -16.09
N GLY A 393 30.67 29.15 -17.08
CA GLY A 393 30.55 28.67 -18.46
C GLY A 393 29.50 27.57 -18.65
N LEU A 394 28.52 27.46 -17.76
CA LEU A 394 27.43 26.47 -17.78
C LEU A 394 26.11 27.06 -18.33
N TRP A 395 26.20 28.20 -19.02
CA TRP A 395 25.05 28.98 -19.48
C TRP A 395 24.47 28.49 -20.79
#